data_AF-A0A9P0QKF5-F1
#
_entry.id   AF-A0A9P0QKF5-F1
#
_cell.length_a   1.000
_cell.length_b   1.000
_cell.length_c   1.000
_cell.angle_alpha   90.00
_cell.angle_beta   90.00
_cell.angle_gamma   90.00
#
_symmetry.space_group_name_H-M   'P 1'
#
loop_
_entity.id
_entity.type
_entity.pdbx_description
1 polymer ?
#
loop_
_entity_poly.entity_id
_entity_poly.type
_entity_poly.pdbx_seq_one_letter_code
_entity_poly.pdbx_strand_id
1 'polypeptide(L)'
;MSLLKSIADLTGKTKTLSIGSAPYFNQVRNATKRAAGSRTNKNDTAGRRLGPKVHEGNFVKPGQIIMRQRGTKIHPGENTDIGRDHTIFAMEPGYVRFYYDPFHPLRKYVGVSLTRDLPLPHPHFSPRSRRFGYEQIIEPEAAKQEEGHMSRKEYLQTPELKQKAEELEELLSNKRTEFKTEISNKLGESTENLLNLIVERMVNIYQLSRVGQSIEEAQAQVTFNYIYDLKLKLNRGEIKDADSFYSLKEYYLNNVANATNSKLAVDSTGTIFDYLTPEQVQIKQAEIIKQLENDFTGKIIKLEEKRSILNLIETPGIFTKEKQAQLKSVFLPRVLPVTVPGTIADDFDPKKPGKGVTVVRIFDDKTKEVKTYGRTQNAFVPQE
;
A
#
# COMPACT_ATOMS: atom_id res chain seq x y z
N MET A 1 7.54 48.84 4.16
CA MET A 1 7.84 50.27 3.93
C MET A 1 6.53 51.03 3.90
N SER A 2 6.29 51.79 4.96
CA SER A 2 5.22 52.77 5.09
C SER A 2 5.59 54.05 4.36
N LEU A 3 4.64 54.68 3.67
CA LEU A 3 4.70 56.12 3.42
C LEU A 3 3.55 56.77 4.19
N LEU A 4 3.96 57.58 5.16
CA LEU A 4 3.18 58.37 6.10
C LEU A 4 2.95 59.78 5.54
N LYS A 5 1.78 60.35 5.93
CA LYS A 5 1.56 61.78 6.29
C LYS A 5 1.64 62.80 5.12
N SER A 6 0.91 63.92 5.10
CA SER A 6 0.40 64.79 6.17
C SER A 6 -0.57 65.86 5.63
N ILE A 7 -1.12 66.66 6.56
CA ILE A 7 -1.75 68.00 6.45
C ILE A 7 -3.27 68.01 6.23
N ALA A 8 -4.09 68.80 6.94
CA ALA A 8 -4.05 69.45 8.24
C ALA A 8 -5.46 70.06 8.46
N ASP A 9 -5.92 70.02 9.71
CA ASP A 9 -6.62 71.07 10.46
C ASP A 9 -7.61 72.01 9.76
N LEU A 10 -8.84 72.06 10.30
CA LEU A 10 -9.45 73.35 10.64
C LEU A 10 -10.38 73.23 11.85
N THR A 11 -9.97 74.01 12.84
CA THR A 11 -10.48 74.22 14.18
C THR A 11 -11.74 75.08 14.20
N GLY A 12 -12.63 74.75 15.14
CA GLY A 12 -13.29 75.71 16.03
C GLY A 12 -14.25 76.76 15.45
N LYS A 13 -15.51 76.69 15.90
CA LYS A 13 -16.08 77.77 16.73
C LYS A 13 -17.36 77.33 17.44
N THR A 14 -17.26 77.34 18.75
CA THR A 14 -18.35 77.32 19.71
C THR A 14 -19.22 78.57 19.54
N LYS A 15 -20.55 78.37 19.51
CA LYS A 15 -21.52 79.37 19.95
C LYS A 15 -22.51 78.71 20.88
N THR A 16 -22.28 78.89 22.16
CA THR A 16 -23.26 78.68 23.22
C THR A 16 -24.36 79.73 23.09
N LEU A 17 -25.59 79.28 22.93
CA LEU A 17 -26.78 80.08 23.17
C LEU A 17 -27.62 79.37 24.22
N SER A 18 -27.50 79.86 25.45
CA SER A 18 -28.40 79.58 26.56
C SER A 18 -29.76 80.22 26.28
N ILE A 19 -30.80 79.40 26.21
CA ILE A 19 -32.19 79.86 26.24
C ILE A 19 -32.87 79.13 27.40
N GLY A 20 -33.41 79.94 28.31
CA GLY A 20 -33.84 79.55 29.64
C GLY A 20 -35.04 78.61 29.70
N SER A 21 -35.19 78.03 30.89
CA SER A 21 -36.34 77.24 31.32
C SER A 21 -37.60 78.11 31.38
N ALA A 22 -38.49 77.95 30.40
CA ALA A 22 -39.87 78.42 30.47
C ALA A 22 -40.82 77.21 30.57
N PRO A 23 -41.89 77.31 31.38
CA PRO A 23 -42.69 76.17 31.80
C PRO A 23 -43.50 75.55 30.65
N TYR A 24 -43.60 74.22 30.72
CA TYR A 24 -44.32 73.34 29.82
C TYR A 24 -45.78 73.76 29.61
N PHE A 25 -46.09 74.33 28.45
CA PHE A 25 -47.37 74.10 27.81
C PHE A 25 -47.18 72.99 26.78
N ASN A 26 -47.52 71.75 27.17
CA ASN A 26 -47.66 70.64 26.24
C ASN A 26 -48.85 70.94 25.32
N GLN A 27 -48.63 71.73 24.27
CA GLN A 27 -49.53 71.75 23.14
C GLN A 27 -49.38 70.39 22.45
N VAL A 28 -50.22 69.44 22.83
CA VAL A 28 -50.38 68.18 22.10
C VAL A 28 -50.91 68.55 20.71
N ARG A 29 -49.99 68.80 19.77
CA ARG A 29 -50.31 68.81 18.36
C ARG A 29 -50.55 67.37 17.97
N ASN A 30 -51.80 66.94 18.06
CA ASN A 30 -52.23 65.75 17.34
C ASN A 30 -51.94 66.02 15.86
N ALA A 31 -50.96 65.32 15.31
CA ALA A 31 -50.75 65.30 13.87
C ALA A 31 -52.04 64.73 13.24
N THR A 32 -52.91 65.59 12.71
CA THR A 32 -54.16 65.19 12.04
C THR A 32 -53.92 64.66 10.63
N LYS A 33 -52.70 64.23 10.32
CA LYS A 33 -52.42 63.19 9.33
C LYS A 33 -51.27 62.33 9.82
N ARG A 34 -51.53 61.04 10.03
CA ARG A 34 -50.52 60.00 9.79
C ARG A 34 -50.09 60.20 8.34
N ALA A 35 -48.96 60.86 8.11
CA ALA A 35 -48.33 60.84 6.80
C ALA A 35 -48.15 59.37 6.44
N ALA A 36 -48.79 59.00 5.34
CA ALA A 36 -49.06 57.64 4.95
C ALA A 36 -47.81 56.77 5.02
N GLY A 37 -47.83 55.73 5.86
CA GLY A 37 -47.00 54.56 5.59
C GLY A 37 -47.25 54.15 4.13
N SER A 38 -46.19 53.75 3.41
CA SER A 38 -46.26 53.37 1.99
C SER A 38 -47.59 52.67 1.68
N ARG A 39 -48.51 53.37 1.01
CA ARG A 39 -49.86 52.86 0.71
C ARG A 39 -49.86 51.94 -0.51
N THR A 40 -48.70 51.70 -1.11
CA THR A 40 -48.54 50.92 -2.34
C THR A 40 -47.27 50.10 -2.29
N ASN A 41 -47.42 48.79 -2.08
CA ASN A 41 -46.34 47.82 -2.27
C ASN A 41 -46.07 47.64 -3.77
N LYS A 42 -45.14 48.43 -4.32
CA LYS A 42 -44.65 48.33 -5.71
C LYS A 42 -43.25 47.69 -5.79
N ASN A 43 -42.92 46.80 -4.86
CA ASN A 43 -41.64 46.09 -4.85
C ASN A 43 -41.83 44.72 -5.48
N ASP A 44 -41.43 44.58 -6.74
CA ASP A 44 -41.30 43.27 -7.40
C ASP A 44 -39.85 43.06 -7.87
N THR A 45 -39.38 41.83 -7.81
CA THR A 45 -38.03 41.48 -8.28
C THR A 45 -38.07 41.06 -9.74
N ALA A 46 -37.02 41.39 -10.48
CA ALA A 46 -36.90 40.94 -11.87
C ALA A 46 -36.94 39.41 -11.99
N GLY A 47 -37.62 38.91 -13.02
CA GLY A 47 -37.69 37.50 -13.35
C GLY A 47 -36.29 36.88 -13.51
N ARG A 48 -36.07 35.71 -12.88
CA ARG A 48 -34.75 35.05 -12.82
C ARG A 48 -34.39 34.21 -14.06
N ARG A 49 -35.21 34.28 -15.12
CA ARG A 49 -35.02 33.55 -16.40
C ARG A 49 -34.75 32.05 -16.19
N LEU A 50 -35.47 31.42 -15.26
CA LEU A 50 -35.43 29.98 -15.00
C LEU A 50 -36.10 29.20 -16.15
N GLY A 51 -35.97 27.88 -16.16
CA GLY A 51 -36.55 26.99 -17.15
C GLY A 51 -35.50 26.32 -18.06
N PRO A 52 -35.98 25.49 -19.01
CA PRO A 52 -35.12 24.77 -19.94
C PRO A 52 -34.40 25.75 -20.86
N LYS A 53 -33.15 25.43 -21.17
CA LYS A 53 -32.28 26.16 -22.10
C LYS A 53 -32.01 25.35 -23.35
N VAL A 54 -32.08 24.03 -23.23
CA VAL A 54 -32.03 23.10 -24.35
C VAL A 54 -33.22 22.17 -24.25
N HIS A 55 -33.88 21.96 -25.38
CA HIS A 55 -35.05 21.10 -25.51
C HIS A 55 -34.67 19.67 -25.91
N GLU A 56 -35.65 18.78 -25.85
CA GLU A 56 -35.46 17.37 -26.20
C GLU A 56 -34.98 17.18 -27.65
N GLY A 57 -34.06 16.24 -27.85
CA GLY A 57 -33.51 15.89 -29.16
C GLY A 57 -32.46 16.87 -29.70
N ASN A 58 -32.17 17.97 -29.00
CA ASN A 58 -31.15 18.92 -29.42
C ASN A 58 -29.76 18.45 -29.04
N PHE A 59 -28.80 18.71 -29.93
CA PHE A 59 -27.39 18.44 -29.69
C PHE A 59 -26.80 19.42 -28.67
N VAL A 60 -25.98 18.91 -27.74
CA VAL A 60 -25.28 19.67 -26.71
C VAL A 60 -23.79 19.35 -26.68
N LYS A 61 -22.99 20.33 -26.26
CA LYS A 61 -21.56 20.17 -25.98
C LYS A 61 -21.31 20.05 -24.47
N PRO A 62 -20.19 19.46 -24.03
CA PRO A 62 -19.79 19.46 -22.62
C PRO A 62 -19.82 20.87 -22.01
N GLY A 63 -20.39 20.98 -20.80
CA GLY A 63 -20.57 22.24 -20.08
C GLY A 63 -21.80 23.06 -20.48
N GLN A 64 -22.52 22.69 -21.54
CA GLN A 64 -23.71 23.43 -21.96
C GLN A 64 -24.85 23.27 -20.96
N ILE A 65 -25.46 24.40 -20.56
CA ILE A 65 -26.59 24.41 -19.63
C ILE A 65 -27.84 23.89 -20.31
N ILE A 66 -28.49 22.89 -19.71
CA ILE A 66 -29.74 22.29 -20.19
C ILE A 66 -30.94 22.86 -19.44
N MET A 67 -30.84 23.06 -18.12
CA MET A 67 -31.95 23.51 -17.27
C MET A 67 -31.47 24.44 -16.17
N ARG A 68 -32.12 25.60 -15.99
CA ARG A 68 -31.92 26.47 -14.81
C ARG A 68 -33.14 26.39 -13.90
N GLN A 69 -32.94 26.10 -12.63
CA GLN A 69 -34.05 25.86 -11.70
C GLN A 69 -33.74 26.33 -10.27
N ARG A 70 -34.75 26.26 -9.40
CA ARG A 70 -34.62 26.44 -7.96
C ARG A 70 -35.12 25.16 -7.32
N GLY A 71 -34.22 24.44 -6.65
CA GLY A 71 -34.42 23.03 -6.30
C GLY A 71 -34.44 22.13 -7.53
N THR A 72 -34.43 20.82 -7.30
CA THR A 72 -34.42 19.80 -8.36
C THR A 72 -35.83 19.45 -8.81
N LYS A 73 -36.43 20.32 -9.65
CA LYS A 73 -37.69 19.96 -10.33
C LYS A 73 -37.46 18.87 -11.37
N ILE A 74 -36.31 18.94 -12.02
CA ILE A 74 -35.73 17.89 -12.86
C ILE A 74 -34.42 17.47 -12.20
N HIS A 75 -34.13 16.18 -12.20
CA HIS A 75 -32.92 15.59 -11.67
C HIS A 75 -31.91 15.33 -12.80
N PRO A 76 -30.59 15.38 -12.51
CA PRO A 76 -29.58 14.96 -13.48
C PRO A 76 -29.71 13.47 -13.75
N GLY A 77 -29.77 13.10 -15.03
CA GLY A 77 -29.77 11.74 -15.54
C GLY A 77 -28.43 11.39 -16.17
N GLU A 78 -28.44 10.43 -17.11
CA GLU A 78 -27.21 9.97 -17.77
C GLU A 78 -26.44 11.11 -18.46
N ASN A 79 -25.11 11.12 -18.33
CA ASN A 79 -24.19 12.08 -18.96
C ASN A 79 -24.49 13.57 -18.67
N THR A 80 -25.14 13.84 -17.54
CA THR A 80 -25.39 15.19 -17.03
C THR A 80 -24.99 15.30 -15.58
N ASP A 81 -24.69 16.53 -15.16
CA ASP A 81 -24.40 16.83 -13.76
C ASP A 81 -25.10 18.12 -13.32
N ILE A 82 -25.07 18.37 -12.01
CA ILE A 82 -25.80 19.43 -11.34
C ILE A 82 -24.86 20.43 -10.68
N GLY A 83 -25.01 21.71 -11.04
CA GLY A 83 -24.29 22.81 -10.43
C GLY A 83 -24.85 23.21 -9.06
N ARG A 84 -24.13 24.11 -8.37
CA ARG A 84 -24.51 24.63 -7.04
C ARG A 84 -25.93 25.20 -6.97
N ASP A 85 -26.40 25.87 -8.03
CA ASP A 85 -27.75 26.45 -8.10
C ASP A 85 -28.80 25.48 -8.65
N HIS A 86 -28.50 24.17 -8.64
CA HIS A 86 -29.29 23.09 -9.24
C HIS A 86 -29.44 23.19 -10.76
N THR A 87 -28.60 23.98 -11.42
CA THR A 87 -28.53 24.04 -12.88
C THR A 87 -27.99 22.71 -13.42
N ILE A 88 -28.68 22.12 -14.39
CA ILE A 88 -28.23 20.88 -15.02
C ILE A 88 -27.46 21.23 -16.28
N PHE A 89 -26.28 20.63 -16.45
CA PHE A 89 -25.41 20.81 -17.61
C PHE A 89 -24.94 19.46 -18.17
N ALA A 90 -24.59 19.45 -19.45
CA ALA A 90 -24.08 18.25 -20.12
C ALA A 90 -22.63 17.95 -19.71
N MET A 91 -22.31 16.70 -19.39
CA MET A 91 -20.92 16.26 -19.19
C MET A 91 -20.28 15.78 -20.50
N GLU A 92 -21.09 15.18 -21.37
CA GLU A 92 -20.64 14.62 -22.65
C GLU A 92 -21.38 15.30 -23.83
N PRO A 93 -20.79 15.30 -25.05
CA PRO A 93 -21.53 15.70 -26.23
C PRO A 93 -22.56 14.64 -26.60
N GLY A 94 -23.74 15.07 -27.03
CA GLY A 94 -24.83 14.17 -27.39
C GLY A 94 -26.15 14.90 -27.52
N TYR A 95 -27.26 14.17 -27.35
CA TYR A 95 -28.61 14.68 -27.54
C TYR A 95 -29.40 14.67 -26.24
N VAL A 96 -30.05 15.79 -25.91
CA VAL A 96 -30.82 15.92 -24.66
C VAL A 96 -32.07 15.04 -24.68
N ARG A 97 -32.30 14.26 -23.63
CA ARG A 97 -33.49 13.42 -23.44
C ARG A 97 -34.10 13.66 -22.07
N PHE A 98 -35.40 13.93 -22.02
CA PHE A 98 -36.16 14.00 -20.77
C PHE A 98 -36.90 12.68 -20.58
N TYR A 99 -36.80 12.09 -19.39
CA TYR A 99 -37.36 10.76 -19.14
C TYR A 99 -37.76 10.55 -17.68
N TYR A 100 -38.50 9.48 -17.45
CA TYR A 100 -38.78 8.95 -16.11
C TYR A 100 -37.99 7.66 -15.93
N ASP A 101 -37.37 7.50 -14.77
CA ASP A 101 -36.62 6.29 -14.44
C ASP A 101 -37.48 5.39 -13.54
N PRO A 102 -37.71 4.10 -13.91
CA PRO A 102 -38.40 3.15 -13.05
C PRO A 102 -37.81 3.01 -11.64
N PHE A 103 -36.50 3.21 -11.46
CA PHE A 103 -35.88 3.18 -10.13
C PHE A 103 -36.35 4.33 -9.22
N HIS A 104 -36.82 5.43 -9.82
CA HIS A 104 -37.23 6.64 -9.12
C HIS A 104 -38.54 7.19 -9.69
N PRO A 105 -39.69 6.56 -9.36
CA PRO A 105 -40.95 6.75 -10.07
C PRO A 105 -41.54 8.16 -9.98
N LEU A 106 -41.24 8.91 -8.91
CA LEU A 106 -41.76 10.26 -8.68
C LEU A 106 -40.83 11.37 -9.20
N ARG A 107 -39.69 11.02 -9.82
CA ARG A 107 -38.66 11.98 -10.25
C ARG A 107 -38.61 12.06 -11.77
N LYS A 108 -38.41 13.29 -12.25
CA LYS A 108 -38.17 13.61 -13.67
C LYS A 108 -36.69 13.75 -13.90
N TYR A 109 -36.18 13.17 -14.97
CA TYR A 109 -34.77 13.21 -15.31
C TYR A 109 -34.55 13.96 -16.62
N VAL A 110 -33.36 14.53 -16.75
CA VAL A 110 -32.81 14.94 -18.03
C VAL A 110 -31.42 14.36 -18.16
N GLY A 111 -31.18 13.66 -19.26
CA GLY A 111 -29.88 13.09 -19.60
C GLY A 111 -29.45 13.51 -20.99
N VAL A 112 -28.25 13.10 -21.36
CA VAL A 112 -27.68 13.27 -22.70
C VAL A 112 -27.36 11.90 -23.28
N SER A 113 -28.08 11.50 -24.32
CA SER A 113 -27.79 10.28 -25.06
C SER A 113 -26.62 10.51 -26.03
N LEU A 114 -25.66 9.58 -26.07
CA LEU A 114 -24.48 9.71 -26.94
C LEU A 114 -24.83 9.76 -28.43
N THR A 115 -25.82 8.96 -28.83
CA THR A 115 -26.39 8.98 -30.17
C THR A 115 -27.82 9.48 -30.13
N ARG A 116 -28.33 9.90 -31.29
CA ARG A 116 -29.71 10.37 -31.40
C ARG A 116 -30.71 9.25 -31.17
N ASP A 117 -30.38 8.03 -31.58
CA ASP A 117 -31.32 6.90 -31.58
C ASP A 117 -31.39 6.18 -30.23
N LEU A 118 -30.39 6.38 -29.36
CA LEU A 118 -30.35 5.75 -28.05
C LEU A 118 -31.43 6.37 -27.13
N PRO A 119 -32.43 5.60 -26.68
CA PRO A 119 -33.43 6.10 -25.76
C PRO A 119 -32.88 6.14 -24.33
N LEU A 120 -33.32 7.13 -23.56
CA LEU A 120 -33.16 7.16 -22.11
C LEU A 120 -34.54 6.98 -21.45
N PRO A 121 -34.67 6.19 -20.37
CA PRO A 121 -33.60 5.51 -19.63
C PRO A 121 -33.06 4.28 -20.37
N HIS A 122 -31.76 4.02 -20.23
CA HIS A 122 -31.16 2.80 -20.78
C HIS A 122 -31.62 1.55 -20.00
N PRO A 123 -31.72 0.36 -20.62
CA PRO A 123 -32.01 -0.86 -19.87
C PRO A 123 -30.92 -1.12 -18.81
N HIS A 124 -31.33 -1.51 -17.61
CA HIS A 124 -30.44 -1.55 -16.44
C HIS A 124 -29.26 -2.53 -16.58
N PHE A 125 -29.50 -3.69 -17.20
CA PHE A 125 -28.50 -4.77 -17.31
C PHE A 125 -27.67 -4.70 -18.59
N SER A 126 -28.01 -3.82 -19.54
CA SER A 126 -27.21 -3.67 -20.76
C SER A 126 -25.93 -2.86 -20.47
N PRO A 127 -24.86 -3.10 -21.23
CA PRO A 127 -23.60 -2.40 -21.03
C PRO A 127 -23.79 -0.89 -21.22
N ARG A 128 -23.25 -0.10 -20.28
CA ARG A 128 -23.30 1.36 -20.37
C ARG A 128 -22.56 1.84 -21.63
N SER A 129 -23.27 2.60 -22.45
CA SER A 129 -22.65 3.32 -23.57
C SER A 129 -21.75 4.43 -23.03
N ARG A 130 -20.45 4.41 -23.38
CA ARG A 130 -19.45 5.38 -22.92
C ARG A 130 -18.71 5.99 -24.10
N ARG A 131 -18.35 7.26 -24.01
CA ARG A 131 -17.50 7.93 -24.99
C ARG A 131 -16.04 7.86 -24.56
N PHE A 132 -15.15 7.37 -25.43
CA PHE A 132 -13.70 7.38 -25.18
C PHE A 132 -13.14 8.80 -25.24
N GLY A 133 -13.47 9.56 -26.29
CA GLY A 133 -13.21 11.00 -26.36
C GLY A 133 -11.76 11.41 -26.67
N TYR A 134 -10.86 10.46 -26.92
CA TYR A 134 -9.48 10.70 -27.34
C TYR A 134 -9.24 10.21 -28.77
N GLU A 135 -8.25 10.80 -29.43
CA GLU A 135 -7.79 10.44 -30.77
C GLU A 135 -6.31 10.02 -30.70
N GLN A 136 -5.92 9.08 -31.55
CA GLN A 136 -4.52 8.65 -31.61
C GLN A 136 -3.66 9.74 -32.25
N ILE A 137 -2.54 10.08 -31.62
CA ILE A 137 -1.55 10.98 -32.19
C ILE A 137 -0.78 10.21 -33.29
N ILE A 138 -1.05 10.55 -34.55
CA ILE A 138 -0.42 9.90 -35.71
C ILE A 138 0.99 10.45 -35.96
N GLU A 139 1.21 11.72 -35.62
CA GLU A 139 2.48 12.39 -35.83
C GLU A 139 3.53 11.86 -34.84
N PRO A 140 4.66 11.31 -35.33
CA PRO A 140 5.61 10.61 -34.47
C PRO A 140 6.31 11.55 -33.47
N GLU A 141 6.56 12.80 -33.85
CA GLU A 141 7.18 13.78 -32.96
C GLU A 141 6.26 14.15 -31.79
N ALA A 142 4.99 14.41 -32.08
CA ALA A 142 3.99 14.69 -31.06
C ALA A 142 3.74 13.45 -30.17
N ALA A 143 3.71 12.25 -30.76
CA ALA A 143 3.60 11.00 -30.00
C ALA A 143 4.79 10.81 -29.05
N LYS A 144 6.01 11.09 -29.50
CA LYS A 144 7.22 11.02 -28.67
C LYS A 144 7.23 12.07 -27.55
N GLN A 145 6.69 13.27 -27.81
CA GLN A 145 6.52 14.30 -26.78
C GLN A 145 5.53 13.85 -25.70
N GLU A 146 4.41 13.23 -26.10
CA GLU A 146 3.42 12.68 -25.18
C GLU A 146 3.98 11.50 -24.38
N GLU A 147 4.71 10.58 -25.01
CA GLU A 147 5.42 9.48 -24.33
C GLU A 147 6.46 9.98 -23.32
N GLY A 148 7.11 11.11 -23.62
CA GLY A 148 8.07 11.74 -22.73
C GLY A 148 7.43 12.57 -21.61
N HIS A 149 6.14 12.89 -21.71
CA HIS A 149 5.43 13.67 -20.70
C HIS A 149 5.18 12.83 -19.45
N MET A 150 5.71 13.29 -18.31
CA MET A 150 5.47 12.69 -17.00
C MET A 150 4.79 13.70 -16.08
N SER A 151 4.00 13.21 -15.13
CA SER A 151 3.48 14.08 -14.07
C SER A 151 4.62 14.66 -13.23
N ARG A 152 4.40 15.83 -12.62
CA ARG A 152 5.39 16.43 -11.71
C ARG A 152 5.81 15.49 -10.58
N LYS A 153 4.89 14.65 -10.08
CA LYS A 153 5.16 13.69 -9.01
C LYS A 153 6.11 12.60 -9.48
N GLU A 154 5.83 12.01 -10.66
CA GLU A 154 6.69 11.01 -11.27
C GLU A 154 8.07 11.60 -11.55
N TYR A 155 8.16 12.75 -12.22
CA TYR A 155 9.43 13.39 -12.52
C TYR A 155 10.33 13.60 -11.28
N LEU A 156 9.74 14.05 -10.16
CA LEU A 156 10.48 14.24 -8.91
C LEU A 156 10.91 12.91 -8.26
N GLN A 157 10.16 11.82 -8.44
CA GLN A 157 10.45 10.50 -7.87
C GLN A 157 11.36 9.63 -8.76
N THR A 158 11.36 9.85 -10.07
CA THR A 158 12.16 9.08 -11.04
C THR A 158 13.63 8.92 -10.66
N PRO A 159 14.39 9.95 -10.23
CA PRO A 159 15.80 9.78 -9.88
C PRO A 159 15.99 8.85 -8.67
N GLU A 160 15.14 8.97 -7.65
CA GLU A 160 15.18 8.13 -6.45
C GLU A 160 14.83 6.66 -6.80
N LEU A 161 13.82 6.45 -7.65
CA LEU A 161 13.44 5.11 -8.11
C LEU A 161 14.54 4.45 -8.95
N LYS A 162 15.26 5.23 -9.77
CA LYS A 162 16.41 4.73 -10.53
C LYS A 162 17.56 4.31 -9.62
N GLN A 163 17.91 5.13 -8.64
CA GLN A 163 18.92 4.78 -7.64
C GLN A 163 18.55 3.49 -6.89
N LYS A 164 17.29 3.36 -6.46
CA LYS A 164 16.80 2.12 -5.82
C LYS A 164 16.85 0.89 -6.73
N ALA A 165 16.61 1.07 -8.03
CA ALA A 165 16.73 -0.01 -9.00
C ALA A 165 18.19 -0.43 -9.22
N GLU A 166 19.10 0.55 -9.29
CA GLU A 166 20.55 0.32 -9.38
C GLU A 166 21.08 -0.40 -8.13
N GLU A 167 20.74 0.08 -6.94
CA GLU A 167 21.09 -0.57 -5.66
C GLU A 167 20.57 -2.01 -5.60
N LEU A 168 19.35 -2.26 -6.09
CA LEU A 168 18.77 -3.60 -6.15
C LEU A 168 19.56 -4.49 -7.12
N GLU A 169 19.93 -4.00 -8.30
CA GLU A 169 20.72 -4.76 -9.27
C GLU A 169 22.12 -5.07 -8.74
N GLU A 170 22.76 -4.14 -8.03
CA GLU A 170 24.03 -4.38 -7.34
C GLU A 170 23.88 -5.49 -6.29
N LEU A 171 22.85 -5.43 -5.44
CA LEU A 171 22.58 -6.48 -4.46
C LEU A 171 22.34 -7.85 -5.11
N LEU A 172 21.57 -7.90 -6.21
CA LEU A 172 21.35 -9.14 -6.96
C LEU A 172 22.63 -9.63 -7.64
N SER A 173 23.47 -8.74 -8.16
CA SER A 173 24.75 -9.10 -8.76
C SER A 173 25.68 -9.75 -7.73
N ASN A 174 25.78 -9.17 -6.53
CA ASN A 174 26.52 -9.74 -5.42
C ASN A 174 25.95 -11.13 -5.05
N LYS A 175 24.62 -11.26 -4.95
CA LYS A 175 23.98 -12.55 -4.67
C LYS A 175 24.23 -13.60 -5.76
N ARG A 176 24.24 -13.20 -7.04
CA ARG A 176 24.63 -14.08 -8.16
C ARG A 176 26.08 -14.54 -8.01
N THR A 177 27.01 -13.67 -7.60
CA THR A 177 28.41 -14.05 -7.39
C THR A 177 28.58 -15.02 -6.22
N GLU A 178 27.87 -14.81 -5.11
CA GLU A 178 27.83 -15.72 -3.96
C GLU A 178 27.29 -17.10 -4.38
N PHE A 179 26.16 -17.13 -5.10
CA PHE A 179 25.58 -18.37 -5.57
C PHE A 179 26.48 -19.07 -6.60
N LYS A 180 27.18 -18.32 -7.45
CA LYS A 180 28.12 -18.90 -8.42
C LYS A 180 29.23 -19.66 -7.70
N THR A 181 29.79 -19.11 -6.63
CA THR A 181 30.86 -19.77 -5.86
C THR A 181 30.34 -20.96 -5.04
N GLU A 182 29.17 -20.85 -4.40
CA GLU A 182 28.57 -21.95 -3.64
C GLU A 182 28.20 -23.13 -4.55
N ILE A 183 27.59 -22.85 -5.70
CA ILE A 183 27.15 -23.87 -6.65
C ILE A 183 28.35 -24.53 -7.34
N SER A 184 29.40 -23.77 -7.70
CA SER A 184 30.61 -24.37 -8.26
C SER A 184 31.27 -25.35 -7.29
N ASN A 185 31.25 -25.04 -5.99
CA ASN A 185 31.81 -25.92 -4.96
C ASN A 185 30.97 -27.20 -4.78
N LYS A 186 29.64 -27.12 -4.90
CA LYS A 186 28.74 -28.28 -4.70
C LYS A 186 28.55 -29.15 -5.94
N LEU A 187 28.45 -28.56 -7.14
CA LEU A 187 28.10 -29.28 -8.37
C LEU A 187 29.31 -29.72 -9.19
N GLY A 188 30.51 -29.18 -8.93
CA GLY A 188 31.74 -29.48 -9.70
C GLY A 188 31.83 -28.73 -11.04
N GLU A 189 32.74 -29.17 -11.92
CA GLU A 189 32.94 -28.52 -13.23
C GLU A 189 31.70 -28.65 -14.13
N SER A 190 31.10 -27.49 -14.40
CA SER A 190 29.98 -27.30 -15.33
C SER A 190 30.37 -26.27 -16.37
N THR A 191 29.76 -26.30 -17.54
CA THR A 191 29.95 -25.23 -18.54
C THR A 191 29.49 -23.89 -17.97
N GLU A 192 30.21 -22.80 -18.26
CA GLU A 192 29.91 -21.48 -17.68
C GLU A 192 28.48 -21.02 -17.98
N ASN A 193 27.97 -21.31 -19.19
CA ASN A 193 26.60 -20.99 -19.58
C ASN A 193 25.56 -21.73 -18.73
N LEU A 194 25.79 -23.02 -18.46
CA LEU A 194 24.91 -23.83 -17.63
C LEU A 194 24.94 -23.35 -16.17
N LEU A 195 26.13 -23.02 -15.67
CA LEU A 195 26.29 -22.47 -14.32
C LEU A 195 25.53 -21.15 -14.18
N ASN A 196 25.62 -20.24 -15.15
CA ASN A 196 24.89 -18.98 -15.13
C ASN A 196 23.36 -19.19 -15.13
N LEU A 197 22.84 -20.16 -15.92
CA LEU A 197 21.41 -20.51 -15.92
C LEU A 197 20.94 -21.09 -14.59
N ILE A 198 21.78 -21.91 -13.94
CA ILE A 198 21.49 -22.46 -12.62
C ILE A 198 21.49 -21.33 -11.57
N VAL A 199 22.48 -20.43 -11.60
CA VAL A 199 22.56 -19.29 -10.68
C VAL A 199 21.35 -18.38 -10.81
N GLU A 200 20.97 -18.00 -12.04
CA GLU A 200 19.75 -17.23 -12.33
C GLU A 200 18.50 -17.91 -11.75
N ARG A 201 18.37 -19.23 -11.98
CA ARG A 201 17.28 -20.03 -11.41
C ARG A 201 17.26 -19.97 -9.88
N MET A 202 18.40 -20.12 -9.22
CA MET A 202 18.49 -20.13 -7.76
C MET A 202 18.20 -18.76 -7.14
N VAL A 203 18.65 -17.67 -7.77
CA VAL A 203 18.30 -16.31 -7.34
C VAL A 203 16.79 -16.09 -7.41
N ASN A 204 16.14 -16.52 -8.49
CA ASN A 204 14.69 -16.39 -8.64
C ASN A 204 13.93 -17.24 -7.61
N ILE A 205 14.38 -18.47 -7.33
CA ILE A 205 13.79 -19.31 -6.27
C ILE A 205 13.95 -18.64 -4.89
N TYR A 206 15.13 -18.09 -4.60
CA TYR A 206 15.38 -17.34 -3.37
C TYR A 206 14.43 -16.15 -3.21
N GLN A 207 14.24 -15.36 -4.27
CA GLN A 207 13.33 -14.22 -4.23
C GLN A 207 11.89 -14.65 -3.91
N LEU A 208 11.39 -15.72 -4.54
CA LEU A 208 10.05 -16.24 -4.30
C LEU A 208 9.89 -16.86 -2.89
N SER A 209 10.90 -17.60 -2.43
CA SER A 209 10.95 -18.15 -1.06
C SER A 209 10.96 -17.03 -0.02
N ARG A 210 11.64 -15.91 -0.28
CA ARG A 210 11.63 -14.72 0.58
C ARG A 210 10.24 -14.06 0.67
N VAL A 211 9.44 -14.13 -0.40
CA VAL A 211 8.04 -13.66 -0.41
C VAL A 211 7.12 -14.60 0.39
N GLY A 212 7.54 -15.84 0.64
CA GLY A 212 6.82 -16.83 1.45
C GLY A 212 6.20 -17.98 0.64
N GLN A 213 6.59 -18.15 -0.64
CA GLN A 213 6.20 -19.32 -1.41
C GLN A 213 6.92 -20.58 -0.92
N SER A 214 6.27 -21.74 -1.05
CA SER A 214 6.95 -23.01 -0.82
C SER A 214 8.03 -23.24 -1.87
N ILE A 215 9.06 -24.03 -1.52
CA ILE A 215 10.19 -24.29 -2.43
C ILE A 215 9.71 -24.97 -3.72
N GLU A 216 8.75 -25.90 -3.63
CA GLU A 216 8.18 -26.61 -4.77
C GLU A 216 7.42 -25.66 -5.72
N GLU A 217 6.56 -24.80 -5.17
CA GLU A 217 5.84 -23.78 -5.95
C GLU A 217 6.82 -22.78 -6.58
N ALA A 218 7.82 -22.32 -5.84
CA ALA A 218 8.85 -21.42 -6.35
C ALA A 218 9.63 -22.08 -7.51
N GLN A 219 10.03 -23.34 -7.37
CA GLN A 219 10.71 -24.09 -8.44
C GLN A 219 9.85 -24.22 -9.70
N ALA A 220 8.55 -24.51 -9.55
CA ALA A 220 7.59 -24.62 -10.64
C ALA A 220 7.30 -23.27 -11.31
N GLN A 221 7.20 -22.20 -10.53
CA GLN A 221 7.00 -20.84 -11.06
C GLN A 221 8.23 -20.38 -11.85
N VAL A 222 9.45 -20.65 -11.36
CA VAL A 222 10.68 -20.27 -12.06
C VAL A 222 10.86 -21.06 -13.36
N THR A 223 10.54 -22.37 -13.38
CA THR A 223 10.56 -23.12 -14.65
C THR A 223 9.52 -22.58 -15.63
N PHE A 224 8.31 -22.28 -15.16
CA PHE A 224 7.25 -21.71 -15.99
C PHE A 224 7.67 -20.36 -16.58
N ASN A 225 8.17 -19.44 -15.76
CA ASN A 225 8.61 -18.10 -16.19
C ASN A 225 9.67 -18.20 -17.29
N TYR A 226 10.69 -19.05 -17.11
CA TYR A 226 11.74 -19.22 -18.11
C TYR A 226 11.20 -19.76 -19.46
N ILE A 227 10.32 -20.78 -19.41
CA ILE A 227 9.71 -21.34 -20.63
C ILE A 227 8.78 -20.31 -21.29
N TYR A 228 8.05 -19.54 -20.49
CA TYR A 228 7.20 -18.47 -20.99
C TYR A 228 8.02 -17.36 -21.65
N ASP A 229 9.16 -16.99 -21.08
CA ASP A 229 10.09 -16.03 -21.70
C ASP A 229 10.66 -16.55 -23.02
N LEU A 230 11.00 -17.84 -23.11
CA LEU A 230 11.38 -18.46 -24.39
C LEU A 230 10.25 -18.36 -25.42
N LYS A 231 9.00 -18.55 -25.00
CA LYS A 231 7.83 -18.40 -25.88
C LYS A 231 7.64 -16.96 -26.32
N LEU A 232 7.84 -15.99 -25.43
CA LEU A 232 7.82 -14.56 -25.77
C LEU A 232 8.93 -14.21 -26.76
N LYS A 233 10.15 -14.75 -26.59
CA LYS A 233 11.26 -14.58 -27.54
C LYS A 233 10.94 -15.14 -28.92
N LEU A 234 10.28 -16.30 -28.99
CA LEU A 234 9.77 -16.86 -30.26
C LEU A 234 8.74 -15.93 -30.90
N ASN A 235 7.76 -15.44 -30.14
CA ASN A 235 6.73 -14.52 -30.64
C ASN A 235 7.33 -13.18 -31.12
N ARG A 236 8.42 -12.71 -30.51
CA ARG A 236 9.17 -11.52 -30.95
C ARG A 236 10.06 -11.78 -32.17
N GLY A 237 10.27 -13.04 -32.57
CA GLY A 237 11.13 -13.43 -33.67
C GLY A 237 12.63 -13.49 -33.34
N GLU A 238 13.00 -13.47 -32.06
CA GLU A 238 14.40 -13.65 -31.62
C GLU A 238 14.87 -15.09 -31.80
N ILE A 239 13.93 -16.04 -31.65
CA ILE A 239 14.12 -17.46 -31.94
C ILE A 239 13.49 -17.72 -33.31
N LYS A 240 14.25 -18.32 -34.22
CA LYS A 240 13.85 -18.49 -35.63
C LYS A 240 12.69 -19.47 -35.79
N ASP A 241 12.82 -20.66 -35.17
CA ASP A 241 11.94 -21.79 -35.43
C ASP A 241 11.35 -22.37 -34.14
N ALA A 242 10.18 -23.01 -34.25
CA ALA A 242 9.55 -23.72 -33.14
C ALA A 242 10.44 -24.86 -32.60
N ASP A 243 11.20 -25.53 -33.46
CA ASP A 243 12.11 -26.62 -33.07
C ASP A 243 13.27 -26.11 -32.20
N SER A 244 13.75 -24.89 -32.48
CA SER A 244 14.74 -24.22 -31.62
C SER A 244 14.17 -23.91 -30.24
N PHE A 245 12.89 -23.53 -30.16
CA PHE A 245 12.21 -23.35 -28.88
C PHE A 245 12.11 -24.66 -28.08
N TYR A 246 11.68 -25.76 -28.70
CA TYR A 246 11.53 -27.04 -28.02
C TYR A 246 12.86 -27.60 -27.54
N SER A 247 13.92 -27.52 -28.35
CA SER A 247 15.26 -27.94 -27.95
C SER A 247 15.80 -27.13 -26.77
N LEU A 248 15.65 -25.80 -26.76
CA LEU A 248 16.04 -24.95 -25.61
C LEU A 248 15.22 -25.25 -24.35
N LYS A 249 13.92 -25.49 -24.53
CA LYS A 249 13.02 -25.89 -23.43
C LYS A 249 13.45 -27.21 -22.82
N GLU A 250 13.68 -28.24 -23.64
CA GLU A 250 14.11 -29.56 -23.18
C GLU A 250 15.50 -29.51 -22.54
N TYR A 251 16.42 -28.75 -23.13
CA TYR A 251 17.73 -28.49 -22.55
C TYR A 251 17.62 -27.90 -21.14
N TYR A 252 16.80 -26.86 -20.96
CA TYR A 252 16.60 -26.24 -19.66
C TYR A 252 15.94 -27.19 -18.65
N LEU A 253 14.89 -27.91 -19.06
CA LEU A 253 14.20 -28.84 -18.17
C LEU A 253 15.12 -29.95 -17.66
N ASN A 254 15.88 -30.56 -18.56
CA ASN A 254 16.71 -31.71 -18.22
C ASN A 254 18.00 -31.30 -17.50
N ASN A 255 18.72 -30.30 -18.03
CA ASN A 255 20.06 -29.97 -17.55
C ASN A 255 20.07 -28.92 -16.43
N VAL A 256 19.01 -28.10 -16.31
CA VAL A 256 18.92 -27.06 -15.29
C VAL A 256 17.88 -27.44 -14.26
N ALA A 257 16.61 -27.56 -14.62
CA ALA A 257 15.52 -27.71 -13.65
C ALA A 257 15.58 -29.06 -12.90
N ASN A 258 15.53 -30.18 -13.61
CA ASN A 258 15.51 -31.51 -12.99
C ASN A 258 16.83 -31.84 -12.28
N ALA A 259 17.95 -31.44 -12.89
CA ALA A 259 19.28 -31.62 -12.31
C ALA A 259 19.48 -30.84 -11.01
N THR A 260 18.92 -29.62 -10.91
CA THR A 260 19.02 -28.81 -9.70
C THR A 260 18.02 -29.22 -8.63
N ASN A 261 16.76 -29.45 -8.98
CA ASN A 261 15.71 -29.78 -8.00
C ASN A 261 16.02 -31.07 -7.21
N SER A 262 16.74 -32.01 -7.81
CA SER A 262 17.14 -33.26 -7.14
C SER A 262 18.35 -33.12 -6.21
N LYS A 263 19.15 -32.06 -6.37
CA LYS A 263 20.44 -31.91 -5.69
C LYS A 263 20.53 -30.71 -4.76
N LEU A 264 19.92 -29.59 -5.13
CA LEU A 264 20.09 -28.30 -4.48
C LEU A 264 18.75 -27.67 -4.16
N ALA A 265 18.72 -26.94 -3.04
CA ALA A 265 17.63 -26.07 -2.66
C ALA A 265 18.17 -24.79 -2.02
N VAL A 266 17.31 -23.78 -1.92
CA VAL A 266 17.68 -22.47 -1.38
C VAL A 266 16.73 -22.10 -0.26
N ASP A 267 17.28 -21.72 0.88
CA ASP A 267 16.47 -21.24 2.00
C ASP A 267 16.08 -19.77 1.77
N SER A 268 15.05 -19.33 2.48
CA SER A 268 14.58 -17.94 2.54
C SER A 268 15.62 -16.94 3.08
N THR A 269 16.70 -17.43 3.70
CA THR A 269 17.88 -16.64 4.12
C THR A 269 18.88 -16.44 2.98
N GLY A 270 18.75 -17.20 1.89
CA GLY A 270 19.65 -17.16 0.75
C GLY A 270 20.93 -17.97 0.95
N THR A 271 20.84 -19.10 1.66
CA THR A 271 21.90 -20.11 1.75
C THR A 271 21.54 -21.32 0.88
N ILE A 272 22.47 -21.78 0.05
CA ILE A 272 22.26 -22.98 -0.76
C ILE A 272 22.61 -24.24 0.04
N PHE A 273 21.70 -25.19 0.06
CA PHE A 273 21.87 -26.46 0.76
C PHE A 273 21.51 -27.64 -0.14
N ASP A 274 21.90 -28.84 0.28
CA ASP A 274 21.62 -30.06 -0.48
C ASP A 274 20.15 -30.44 -0.32
N TYR A 275 19.51 -30.79 -1.43
CA TYR A 275 18.11 -31.18 -1.43
C TYR A 275 17.91 -32.45 -0.59
N LEU A 276 16.89 -32.41 0.27
CA LEU A 276 16.50 -33.52 1.14
C LEU A 276 15.05 -33.87 0.84
N THR A 277 14.74 -35.16 0.79
CA THR A 277 13.35 -35.58 0.68
C THR A 277 12.57 -35.23 1.95
N PRO A 278 11.25 -35.02 1.89
CA PRO A 278 10.45 -34.70 3.07
C PRO A 278 10.64 -35.69 4.23
N GLU A 279 10.82 -36.98 3.92
CA GLU A 279 11.11 -38.03 4.90
C GLU A 279 12.48 -37.84 5.56
N GLN A 280 13.53 -37.52 4.77
CA GLN A 280 14.86 -37.23 5.30
C GLN A 280 14.88 -35.97 6.15
N VAL A 281 14.09 -34.95 5.78
CA VAL A 281 13.92 -33.73 6.57
C VAL A 281 13.32 -34.09 7.93
N GLN A 282 12.26 -34.89 7.99
CA GLN A 282 11.64 -35.30 9.26
C GLN A 282 12.60 -36.10 10.15
N ILE A 283 13.39 -37.01 9.58
CA ILE A 283 14.41 -37.77 10.31
C ILE A 283 15.43 -36.80 10.92
N LYS A 284 16.00 -35.89 10.12
CA LYS A 284 16.97 -34.90 10.60
C LYS A 284 16.38 -33.94 11.63
N GLN A 285 15.12 -33.51 11.46
CA GLN A 285 14.42 -32.70 12.45
C GLN A 285 14.35 -33.44 13.79
N ALA A 286 13.97 -34.72 13.78
CA ALA A 286 13.90 -35.53 14.99
C ALA A 286 15.28 -35.76 15.63
N GLU A 287 16.32 -35.97 14.83
CA GLU A 287 17.70 -36.10 15.29
C GLU A 287 18.18 -34.82 15.97
N ILE A 288 17.99 -33.65 15.35
CA ILE A 288 18.39 -32.37 15.90
C ILE A 288 17.61 -32.05 17.17
N ILE A 289 16.29 -32.30 17.20
CA ILE A 289 15.48 -32.09 18.41
C ILE A 289 15.99 -32.98 19.55
N LYS A 290 16.27 -34.26 19.29
CA LYS A 290 16.85 -35.17 20.30
C LYS A 290 18.22 -34.70 20.78
N GLN A 291 19.08 -34.21 19.88
CA GLN A 291 20.38 -33.63 20.25
C GLN A 291 20.19 -32.41 21.15
N LEU A 292 19.29 -31.49 20.77
CA LEU A 292 18.97 -30.30 21.57
C LEU A 292 18.46 -30.67 22.97
N GLU A 293 17.59 -31.67 23.05
CA GLU A 293 17.04 -32.18 24.31
C GLU A 293 18.13 -32.81 25.19
N ASN A 294 18.96 -33.69 24.65
CA ASN A 294 19.97 -34.40 25.43
C ASN A 294 21.11 -33.48 25.91
N ASP A 295 21.58 -32.59 25.03
CA ASP A 295 22.81 -31.85 25.29
C ASP A 295 22.58 -30.57 26.08
N PHE A 296 21.42 -29.91 25.92
CA PHE A 296 21.22 -28.56 26.45
C PHE A 296 20.06 -28.41 27.45
N THR A 297 19.21 -29.42 27.64
CA THR A 297 18.15 -29.32 28.66
C THR A 297 18.73 -29.36 30.07
N GLY A 298 18.27 -28.44 30.92
CA GLY A 298 18.68 -28.41 32.34
C GLY A 298 20.12 -27.96 32.59
N LYS A 299 20.83 -27.42 31.59
CA LYS A 299 22.21 -26.91 31.74
C LYS A 299 22.25 -25.38 31.63
N ILE A 300 23.31 -24.81 32.22
CA ILE A 300 23.63 -23.39 32.07
C ILE A 300 24.23 -23.19 30.67
N ILE A 301 23.71 -22.21 29.93
CA ILE A 301 24.12 -21.94 28.54
C ILE A 301 25.25 -20.92 28.49
N LYS A 302 26.43 -21.34 28.04
CA LYS A 302 27.57 -20.45 27.72
C LYS A 302 27.48 -19.90 26.29
N LEU A 303 28.37 -18.96 25.94
CA LEU A 303 28.39 -18.35 24.60
C LEU A 303 28.65 -19.38 23.48
N GLU A 304 29.54 -20.35 23.71
CA GLU A 304 29.84 -21.42 22.75
C GLU A 304 28.64 -22.34 22.53
N GLU A 305 27.96 -22.71 23.62
CA GLU A 305 26.75 -23.53 23.59
C GLU A 305 25.58 -22.79 22.93
N LYS A 306 25.46 -21.48 23.14
CA LYS A 306 24.50 -20.66 22.41
C LYS A 306 24.74 -20.72 20.90
N ARG A 307 26.00 -20.59 20.46
CA ARG A 307 26.36 -20.69 19.04
C ARG A 307 26.07 -22.08 18.47
N SER A 308 26.35 -23.16 19.22
CA SER A 308 26.02 -24.51 18.76
C SER A 308 24.52 -24.74 18.67
N ILE A 309 23.73 -24.27 19.63
CA ILE A 309 22.26 -24.32 19.57
C ILE A 309 21.74 -23.53 18.36
N LEU A 310 22.25 -22.32 18.12
CA LEU A 310 21.86 -21.53 16.95
C LEU A 310 22.22 -22.25 15.65
N ASN A 311 23.42 -22.80 15.52
CA ASN A 311 23.84 -23.55 14.34
C ASN A 311 22.97 -24.78 14.09
N LEU A 312 22.51 -25.47 15.14
CA LEU A 312 21.59 -26.61 15.04
C LEU A 312 20.17 -26.20 14.65
N ILE A 313 19.66 -25.09 15.19
CA ILE A 313 18.30 -24.61 14.88
C ILE A 313 18.25 -23.97 13.48
N GLU A 314 19.29 -23.23 13.11
CA GLU A 314 19.41 -22.51 11.84
C GLU A 314 20.01 -23.38 10.73
N THR A 315 20.05 -24.71 10.91
CA THR A 315 20.43 -25.62 9.83
C THR A 315 19.53 -25.37 8.61
N PRO A 316 20.12 -25.05 7.44
CA PRO A 316 19.37 -24.59 6.29
C PRO A 316 18.44 -25.70 5.77
N GLY A 317 17.20 -25.34 5.45
CA GLY A 317 16.23 -26.25 4.84
C GLY A 317 15.63 -27.33 5.74
N ILE A 318 15.98 -27.37 7.03
CA ILE A 318 15.43 -28.35 7.96
C ILE A 318 14.19 -27.83 8.67
N PHE A 319 14.27 -26.64 9.28
CA PHE A 319 13.17 -26.07 10.05
C PHE A 319 12.57 -24.86 9.34
N THR A 320 11.24 -24.74 9.38
CA THR A 320 10.56 -23.50 8.96
C THR A 320 10.91 -22.36 9.90
N LYS A 321 10.86 -21.11 9.43
CA LYS A 321 11.13 -19.92 10.26
C LYS A 321 10.29 -19.88 11.54
N GLU A 322 9.03 -20.31 11.45
CA GLU A 322 8.15 -20.41 12.61
C GLU A 322 8.66 -21.45 13.61
N LYS A 323 9.05 -22.64 13.14
CA LYS A 323 9.58 -23.69 13.99
C LYS A 323 10.92 -23.30 14.61
N GLN A 324 11.78 -22.62 13.85
CA GLN A 324 13.03 -22.06 14.37
C GLN A 324 12.77 -21.08 15.51
N ALA A 325 11.78 -20.18 15.37
CA ALA A 325 11.41 -19.24 16.42
C ALA A 325 10.88 -19.95 17.68
N GLN A 326 10.09 -21.01 17.51
CA GLN A 326 9.63 -21.85 18.63
C GLN A 326 10.79 -22.57 19.33
N LEU A 327 11.73 -23.15 18.58
CA LEU A 327 12.88 -23.82 19.16
C LEU A 327 13.79 -22.82 19.89
N LYS A 328 13.99 -21.63 19.32
CA LYS A 328 14.73 -20.54 19.97
C LYS A 328 14.06 -20.11 21.28
N SER A 329 12.74 -20.01 21.34
CA SER A 329 12.06 -19.61 22.57
C SER A 329 12.15 -20.67 23.68
N VAL A 330 12.20 -21.96 23.30
CA VAL A 330 12.32 -23.09 24.22
C VAL A 330 13.75 -23.27 24.72
N PHE A 331 14.73 -23.34 23.81
CA PHE A 331 16.11 -23.69 24.13
C PHE A 331 17.01 -22.48 24.40
N LEU A 332 16.65 -21.29 23.90
CA LEU A 332 17.38 -20.04 24.13
C LEU A 332 16.45 -18.97 24.73
N PRO A 333 15.80 -19.23 25.89
CA PRO A 333 15.02 -18.21 26.56
C PRO A 333 15.93 -17.08 27.04
N ARG A 334 15.40 -15.86 27.14
CA ARG A 334 16.18 -14.69 27.63
C ARG A 334 16.76 -14.92 29.04
N VAL A 335 16.03 -15.65 29.88
CA VAL A 335 16.43 -16.05 31.23
C VAL A 335 16.09 -17.52 31.39
N LEU A 336 17.04 -18.32 31.88
CA LEU A 336 16.83 -19.73 32.16
C LEU A 336 15.77 -19.92 33.26
N PRO A 337 15.09 -21.07 33.33
CA PRO A 337 14.13 -21.33 34.40
C PRO A 337 14.84 -21.51 35.75
N VAL A 338 14.07 -21.36 36.83
CA VAL A 338 14.54 -21.49 38.22
C VAL A 338 14.93 -22.95 38.56
N THR A 339 14.40 -23.92 37.81
CA THR A 339 14.68 -25.34 37.96
C THR A 339 16.08 -25.76 37.55
N VAL A 340 16.79 -24.95 36.75
CA VAL A 340 18.14 -25.26 36.27
C VAL A 340 19.14 -25.05 37.42
N PRO A 341 19.97 -26.06 37.75
CA PRO A 341 20.94 -25.97 38.82
C PRO A 341 21.96 -24.85 38.55
N GLY A 342 22.34 -24.12 39.59
CA GLY A 342 23.30 -23.02 39.52
C GLY A 342 22.72 -21.67 39.01
N THR A 343 21.42 -21.62 38.73
CA THR A 343 20.73 -20.36 38.38
C THR A 343 20.21 -19.57 39.61
N ILE A 344 20.12 -20.23 40.76
CA ILE A 344 19.77 -19.63 42.06
C ILE A 344 21.04 -19.60 42.91
N ALA A 345 21.25 -18.54 43.68
CA ALA A 345 22.24 -18.51 44.74
C ALA A 345 21.68 -19.19 46.00
N ASP A 346 22.40 -20.18 46.54
CA ASP A 346 21.91 -21.02 47.66
C ASP A 346 21.69 -20.22 48.95
N ASP A 347 22.55 -19.25 49.26
CA ASP A 347 22.42 -18.35 50.41
C ASP A 347 22.75 -16.90 50.03
N PHE A 348 21.79 -16.00 50.22
CA PHE A 348 21.85 -14.65 49.70
C PHE A 348 21.01 -13.66 50.54
N ASP A 349 21.59 -12.52 50.92
CA ASP A 349 20.88 -11.45 51.61
C ASP A 349 20.19 -10.50 50.60
N PRO A 350 18.83 -10.42 50.57
CA PRO A 350 18.10 -9.57 49.64
C PRO A 350 18.33 -8.08 49.82
N LYS A 351 18.85 -7.62 50.96
CA LYS A 351 19.20 -6.21 51.18
C LYS A 351 20.58 -5.85 50.66
N LYS A 352 21.48 -6.83 50.55
CA LYS A 352 22.87 -6.59 50.15
C LYS A 352 23.33 -7.69 49.19
N PRO A 353 22.87 -7.63 47.93
CA PRO A 353 23.15 -8.68 46.98
C PRO A 353 24.66 -8.85 46.71
N GLY A 354 25.13 -10.10 46.74
CA GLY A 354 26.49 -10.44 46.32
C GLY A 354 26.76 -10.06 44.86
N LYS A 355 28.02 -9.83 44.49
CA LYS A 355 28.41 -9.43 43.13
C LYS A 355 27.92 -10.47 42.11
N GLY A 356 27.20 -10.04 41.07
CA GLY A 356 26.67 -10.92 40.03
C GLY A 356 25.38 -11.66 40.40
N VAL A 357 24.69 -11.26 41.47
CA VAL A 357 23.36 -11.78 41.84
C VAL A 357 22.31 -10.69 41.66
N THR A 358 21.27 -11.00 40.89
CA THR A 358 20.12 -10.12 40.64
C THR A 358 18.92 -10.59 41.45
N VAL A 359 18.33 -9.70 42.23
CA VAL A 359 17.17 -10.04 43.07
C VAL A 359 15.90 -10.00 42.25
N VAL A 360 15.15 -11.10 42.23
CA VAL A 360 13.85 -11.19 41.57
C VAL A 360 12.80 -11.59 42.60
N ARG A 361 11.71 -10.83 42.67
CA ARG A 361 10.59 -11.10 43.57
C ARG A 361 9.40 -11.54 42.73
N ILE A 362 8.86 -12.71 43.04
CA ILE A 362 7.73 -13.31 42.33
C ILE A 362 6.67 -13.64 43.36
N PHE A 363 5.43 -13.24 43.09
CA PHE A 363 4.30 -13.64 43.92
C PHE A 363 3.93 -15.09 43.61
N ASP A 364 3.89 -15.95 44.63
CA ASP A 364 3.45 -17.34 44.48
C ASP A 364 1.98 -17.45 44.89
N ASP A 365 1.12 -17.72 43.91
CA ASP A 365 -0.32 -17.83 44.11
C ASP A 365 -0.71 -18.95 45.08
N LYS A 366 0.10 -20.02 45.19
CA LYS A 366 -0.22 -21.17 46.06
C LYS A 366 0.00 -20.85 47.53
N THR A 367 1.13 -20.22 47.85
CA THR A 367 1.47 -19.86 49.23
C THR A 367 0.94 -18.47 49.61
N LYS A 368 0.50 -17.66 48.63
CA LYS A 368 0.09 -16.25 48.78
C LYS A 368 1.18 -15.38 49.37
N GLU A 369 2.43 -15.71 49.08
CA GLU A 369 3.62 -15.02 49.59
C GLU A 369 4.52 -14.56 48.45
N VAL A 370 5.25 -13.48 48.68
CA VAL A 370 6.27 -13.01 47.73
C VAL A 370 7.55 -13.81 47.94
N LYS A 371 7.84 -14.72 47.02
CA LYS A 371 9.11 -15.44 46.99
C LYS A 371 10.20 -14.56 46.40
N THR A 372 11.32 -14.47 47.10
CA THR A 372 12.49 -13.71 46.66
C THR A 372 13.59 -14.69 46.21
N TYR A 373 14.02 -14.57 44.97
CA TYR A 373 15.09 -15.38 44.37
C TYR A 373 16.32 -14.51 44.10
N GLY A 374 17.50 -14.97 44.50
CA GLY A 374 18.78 -14.42 44.02
C GLY A 374 19.19 -15.12 42.73
N ARG A 375 18.95 -14.50 41.56
CA ARG A 375 19.35 -15.05 40.26
C ARG A 375 20.83 -14.80 40.00
N THR A 376 21.61 -15.83 39.76
CA THR A 376 23.03 -15.70 39.41
C THR A 376 23.20 -15.12 38.01
N GLN A 377 24.37 -14.54 37.70
CA GLN A 377 24.64 -14.00 36.35
C GLN A 377 24.50 -15.08 35.25
N ASN A 378 24.82 -16.33 35.58
CA ASN A 378 24.70 -17.49 34.69
C ASN A 378 23.24 -17.84 34.34
N ALA A 379 22.26 -17.32 35.08
CA ALA A 379 20.85 -17.48 34.77
C ALA A 379 20.40 -16.72 33.51
N PHE A 380 21.17 -15.70 33.11
CA PHE A 380 20.87 -14.86 31.96
C PHE A 380 21.66 -15.37 30.76
N VAL A 381 20.95 -15.76 29.70
CA VAL A 381 21.62 -16.21 28.47
C VAL A 381 22.41 -15.02 27.90
N PRO A 382 23.70 -15.20 27.57
CA PRO A 382 24.55 -14.10 27.13
C PRO A 382 23.97 -13.42 25.89
N GLN A 383 23.88 -12.09 25.95
CA GLN A 383 23.61 -11.27 24.77
C GLN A 383 24.89 -11.19 23.93
N GLU A 384 24.74 -11.23 22.61
CA GLU A 384 25.87 -10.99 21.70
C GLU A 384 26.27 -9.52 21.69
#